data_AF-A0A5M8QJR2-F1
#
_entry.id   AF-A0A5M8QJR2-F1
#
_cell.length_a   1.000
_cell.length_b   1.000
_cell.length_c   1.000
_cell.angle_alpha   90.00
_cell.angle_beta   90.00
_cell.angle_gamma   90.00
#
_symmetry.space_group_name_H-M   'P 1'
#
loop_
_entity.id
_entity.type
_entity.pdbx_description
1 polymer ?
#
loop_
_entity_poly.entity_id
_entity_poly.type
_entity_poly.pdbx_seq_one_letter_code
_entity_poly.pdbx_strand_id
1 'polypeptide(L)'
;MQGQELEYQRTERRINGVHFYPVHLTNRELHLILMEAFAETIAANHSTLKLWVRADRGNKGIDFRLEETLRKPHQVVRQRMFTFGLNANWQAVDFFEHYTHGAGGQTKEVAGKKYHYPRYVAQEYIGHALQEPDAIYARRQANQVKPERNPLFQTEGWSCLYEQDCHLETLEILSR
;
A
#
# COMPACT_ATOMS: atom_id res chain seq x y z
N MET A 1 9.64 32.81 6.80
CA MET A 1 8.85 31.63 7.22
C MET A 1 9.73 30.83 8.16
N GLN A 2 9.45 30.89 9.46
CA GLN A 2 10.15 30.09 10.46
C GLN A 2 9.65 28.65 10.32
N GLY A 3 10.56 27.71 10.08
CA GLY A 3 10.23 26.28 10.06
C GLY A 3 9.79 25.87 11.45
N GLN A 4 8.53 25.46 11.60
CA GLN A 4 8.11 24.71 12.77
C GLN A 4 8.95 23.43 12.81
N GLU A 5 9.84 23.31 13.79
CA GLU A 5 10.34 22.01 14.21
C GLU A 5 9.14 21.22 14.70
N LEU A 6 8.71 20.23 13.91
CA LEU A 6 7.80 19.21 14.38
C LEU A 6 8.53 18.48 15.52
N GLU A 7 8.17 18.77 16.76
CA GLU A 7 8.56 17.96 17.91
C GLU A 7 7.95 16.56 17.71
N TYR A 8 8.71 15.67 17.06
CA TYR A 8 8.34 14.27 16.94
C TYR A 8 8.47 13.61 18.32
N GLN A 9 7.43 13.70 19.15
CA GLN A 9 7.31 12.79 20.28
C GLN A 9 7.23 11.37 19.73
N ARG A 10 8.21 10.53 20.10
CA ARG A 10 8.14 9.09 19.84
C ARG A 10 6.94 8.51 20.57
N THR A 11 5.93 8.08 19.81
CA THR A 11 4.87 7.19 20.30
C THR A 11 5.45 5.80 20.51
N GLU A 12 6.20 5.60 21.59
CA GLU A 12 6.71 4.28 21.95
C GLU A 12 5.54 3.38 22.40
N ARG A 13 5.00 2.60 21.46
CA ARG A 13 3.98 1.58 21.76
C ARG A 13 4.64 0.35 22.35
N ARG A 14 4.09 -0.15 23.47
CA ARG A 14 4.59 -1.34 24.17
C ARG A 14 3.44 -2.25 24.59
N ILE A 15 3.65 -3.56 24.48
CA ILE A 15 2.70 -4.58 24.90
C ILE A 15 3.45 -5.57 25.79
N ASN A 16 2.99 -5.73 27.03
CA ASN A 16 3.69 -6.48 28.08
C ASN A 16 5.16 -6.09 28.24
N GLY A 17 5.46 -4.78 28.20
CA GLY A 17 6.82 -4.27 28.31
C GLY A 17 7.71 -4.45 27.07
N VAL A 18 7.23 -5.14 26.02
CA VAL A 18 7.95 -5.35 24.76
C VAL A 18 7.53 -4.30 23.74
N HIS A 19 8.48 -3.76 22.97
CA HIS A 19 8.17 -2.81 21.90
C HIS A 19 7.26 -3.41 20.83
N PHE A 20 6.25 -2.64 20.44
CA PHE A 20 5.31 -3.00 19.39
C PHE A 20 5.52 -2.08 18.19
N TYR A 21 6.02 -2.64 17.10
CA TYR A 21 6.29 -1.94 15.84
C TYR A 21 5.37 -2.46 14.72
N PRO A 22 5.17 -1.71 13.62
CA PRO A 22 4.38 -2.17 12.49
C PRO A 22 4.77 -3.55 11.92
N VAL A 23 6.05 -3.93 11.93
CA VAL A 23 6.49 -5.29 11.54
C VAL A 23 5.96 -6.43 12.42
N HIS A 24 5.33 -6.12 13.56
CA HIS A 24 4.67 -7.11 14.43
C HIS A 24 3.18 -7.30 14.11
N LEU A 25 2.64 -6.55 13.15
CA LEU A 25 1.27 -6.71 12.67
C LEU A 25 1.09 -8.07 11.98
N THR A 26 0.01 -8.76 12.31
CA THR A 26 -0.41 -10.00 11.65
C THR A 26 -0.94 -9.71 10.25
N ASN A 27 -1.02 -10.74 9.39
CA ASN A 27 -1.58 -10.60 8.04
C ASN A 27 -3.00 -10.02 8.06
N ARG A 28 -3.82 -10.40 9.05
CA ARG A 28 -5.16 -9.86 9.24
C ARG A 28 -5.14 -8.36 9.54
N GLU A 29 -4.27 -7.93 10.44
CA GLU A 29 -4.18 -6.50 10.81
C GLU A 29 -3.61 -5.65 9.68
N LEU A 30 -2.63 -6.17 8.94
CA LEU A 30 -2.13 -5.53 7.72
C LEU A 30 -3.24 -5.36 6.68
N HIS A 31 -4.09 -6.38 6.52
CA HIS A 31 -5.25 -6.31 5.64
C HIS A 31 -6.26 -5.24 6.09
N LEU A 32 -6.55 -5.12 7.39
CA LEU A 32 -7.47 -4.09 7.90
C LEU A 32 -6.96 -2.66 7.60
N ILE A 33 -5.67 -2.40 7.81
CA ILE A 33 -5.04 -1.11 7.49
C ILE A 33 -5.15 -0.81 6.00
N LEU A 34 -4.91 -1.81 5.15
CA LEU A 34 -5.04 -1.67 3.70
C LEU A 34 -6.47 -1.39 3.25
N MET A 35 -7.45 -2.06 3.86
CA MET A 35 -8.86 -1.85 3.59
C MET A 35 -9.30 -0.45 4.01
N GLU A 36 -8.77 0.10 5.12
CA GLU A 36 -9.01 1.50 5.50
C GLU A 36 -8.38 2.47 4.48
N ALA A 37 -7.11 2.26 4.14
CA ALA A 37 -6.37 3.16 3.26
C ALA A 37 -6.92 3.21 1.82
N PHE A 38 -7.50 2.10 1.32
CA PHE A 38 -7.93 1.96 -0.07
C PHE A 38 -9.40 1.55 -0.22
N ALA A 39 -10.24 1.78 0.79
CA ALA A 39 -11.65 1.35 0.83
C ALA A 39 -12.41 1.67 -0.47
N GLU A 40 -12.29 2.92 -0.93
CA GLU A 40 -12.99 3.39 -2.14
C GLU A 40 -12.48 2.70 -3.41
N THR A 41 -11.16 2.53 -3.54
CA THR A 41 -10.55 1.88 -4.71
C THR A 41 -10.95 0.41 -4.78
N ILE A 42 -10.98 -0.28 -3.64
CA ILE A 42 -11.39 -1.69 -3.55
C ILE A 42 -12.89 -1.83 -3.85
N ALA A 43 -13.73 -0.92 -3.33
CA ALA A 43 -15.16 -0.93 -3.56
C ALA A 43 -15.55 -0.65 -5.02
N ALA A 44 -14.75 0.11 -5.78
CA ALA A 44 -15.06 0.47 -7.16
C ALA A 44 -15.13 -0.74 -8.11
N ASN A 45 -14.50 -1.88 -7.81
CA ASN A 45 -14.62 -3.17 -8.52
C ASN A 45 -14.54 -3.13 -10.07
N HIS A 46 -13.81 -2.16 -10.64
CA HIS A 46 -13.63 -1.99 -12.09
C HIS A 46 -12.21 -2.34 -12.56
N SER A 47 -11.36 -2.82 -11.65
CA SER A 47 -9.94 -3.06 -11.86
C SER A 47 -9.48 -4.35 -11.18
N THR A 48 -8.41 -4.95 -11.71
CA THR A 48 -7.64 -5.94 -10.95
C THR A 48 -6.79 -5.16 -9.95
N LEU A 49 -6.81 -5.57 -8.68
CA LEU A 49 -6.06 -4.95 -7.60
C LEU A 49 -5.10 -5.96 -6.98
N LYS A 50 -3.85 -5.55 -6.78
CA LYS A 50 -2.87 -6.30 -5.98
C LYS A 50 -2.32 -5.41 -4.87
N LEU A 51 -2.42 -5.87 -3.64
CA LEU A 51 -1.91 -5.17 -2.47
C LEU A 51 -0.69 -5.90 -1.94
N TRP A 52 0.41 -5.17 -1.86
CA TRP A 52 1.72 -5.65 -1.46
C TRP A 52 2.17 -4.97 -0.18
N VAL A 53 2.97 -5.68 0.61
CA VAL A 53 3.64 -5.17 1.80
C VAL A 53 5.10 -5.60 1.82
N ARG A 54 5.97 -4.80 2.43
CA ARG A 54 7.33 -5.22 2.81
C ARG A 54 7.75 -4.52 4.10
N ALA A 55 8.84 -4.99 4.71
CA ALA A 55 9.50 -4.25 5.78
C ALA A 55 10.14 -2.97 5.23
N ASP A 56 10.14 -1.90 6.02
CA ASP A 56 10.94 -0.72 5.73
C ASP A 56 12.44 -1.02 5.87
N ARG A 57 13.31 -0.13 5.39
CA ARG A 57 14.77 -0.29 5.51
C ARG A 57 15.24 -0.39 6.97
N GLY A 58 14.49 0.20 7.90
CA GLY A 58 14.77 0.16 9.33
C GLY A 58 14.34 -1.14 10.03
N ASN A 59 13.67 -2.05 9.31
CA ASN A 59 13.13 -3.31 9.82
C ASN A 59 12.16 -3.16 11.00
N LYS A 60 11.55 -1.98 11.15
CA LYS A 60 10.59 -1.65 12.22
C LYS A 60 9.29 -1.11 11.63
N GLY A 61 9.37 -0.29 10.59
CA GLY A 61 8.23 0.12 9.80
C GLY A 61 7.89 -0.87 8.69
N ILE A 62 6.86 -0.54 7.92
CA ILE A 62 6.40 -1.30 6.77
C ILE A 62 6.02 -0.36 5.64
N ASP A 63 6.27 -0.80 4.41
CA ASP A 63 5.81 -0.12 3.20
C ASP A 63 4.65 -0.91 2.59
N PHE A 64 3.62 -0.20 2.15
CA PHE A 64 2.50 -0.72 1.40
C PHE A 64 2.54 -0.25 -0.05
N ARG A 65 2.03 -1.10 -0.94
CA ARG A 65 1.84 -0.77 -2.34
C ARG A 65 0.55 -1.39 -2.88
N LEU A 66 -0.36 -0.56 -3.35
CA LEU A 66 -1.47 -0.98 -4.18
C LEU A 66 -1.06 -0.87 -5.65
N GLU A 67 -1.27 -1.92 -6.42
CA GLU A 67 -1.20 -1.92 -7.87
C GLU A 67 -2.62 -2.09 -8.43
N GLU A 68 -3.12 -1.07 -9.09
CA GLU A 68 -4.39 -1.08 -9.78
C GLU A 68 -4.16 -1.24 -11.29
N THR A 69 -4.78 -2.24 -11.88
CA THR A 69 -4.75 -2.49 -13.32
C THR A 69 -6.15 -2.37 -13.91
N LEU A 70 -6.37 -1.33 -14.72
CA LEU A 70 -7.62 -1.17 -15.47
C LEU A 70 -7.61 -2.08 -16.71
N ARG A 71 -8.57 -3.00 -16.79
CA ARG A 71 -8.79 -3.86 -17.96
C ARG A 71 -9.82 -3.23 -18.90
N LYS A 72 -9.42 -3.04 -20.16
CA LYS A 72 -10.38 -3.05 -21.29
C LYS A 72 -10.36 -4.45 -21.91
N PRO A 73 -11.43 -4.90 -22.61
CA PRO A 73 -11.56 -6.27 -23.12
C PRO A 73 -10.34 -6.83 -23.87
N HIS A 74 -9.48 -5.99 -24.47
CA HIS A 74 -8.30 -6.42 -25.23
C HIS A 74 -7.00 -5.66 -24.92
N GLN A 75 -6.89 -4.93 -23.80
CA GLN A 75 -5.65 -4.21 -23.47
C GLN A 75 -5.54 -3.88 -21.98
N VAL A 76 -4.35 -4.06 -21.40
CA VAL A 76 -3.94 -3.44 -20.12
C VAL A 76 -3.54 -2.00 -20.43
N VAL A 77 -4.40 -1.04 -20.09
CA VAL A 77 -4.26 0.35 -20.59
C VAL A 77 -3.61 1.29 -19.58
N ARG A 78 -3.81 1.06 -18.28
CA ARG A 78 -3.32 1.97 -17.23
C ARG A 78 -3.04 1.21 -15.95
N GLN A 79 -1.81 1.33 -15.47
CA GLN A 79 -1.43 0.89 -14.13
C GLN A 79 -1.34 2.14 -13.24
N ARG A 80 -2.16 2.18 -12.20
CA ARG A 80 -1.95 3.11 -11.09
C ARG A 80 -1.29 2.33 -9.96
N MET A 81 -0.40 2.99 -9.24
CA MET A 81 0.26 2.41 -8.09
C MET A 81 0.20 3.41 -6.94
N PHE A 82 -0.34 3.02 -5.81
CA PHE A 82 -0.38 3.86 -4.63
C PHE A 82 0.60 3.27 -3.62
N THR A 83 1.45 4.09 -3.01
CA THR A 83 2.39 3.65 -1.97
C THR A 83 2.23 4.49 -0.74
N PHE A 84 2.38 3.90 0.43
CA PHE A 84 2.54 4.61 1.70
C PHE A 84 3.30 3.74 2.69
N GLY A 85 3.90 4.34 3.71
CA GLY A 85 4.59 3.63 4.78
C GLY A 85 3.93 3.86 6.13
N LEU A 86 4.07 2.89 7.05
CA LEU A 86 3.89 3.11 8.48
C LEU A 86 5.27 3.01 9.14
N ASN A 87 5.77 4.14 9.65
CA ASN A 87 7.10 4.18 10.27
C ASN A 87 7.10 3.58 11.69
N ALA A 88 8.26 3.50 12.31
CA ALA A 88 8.41 2.94 13.67
C ALA A 88 7.61 3.70 14.77
N ASN A 89 7.17 4.93 14.50
CA ASN A 89 6.32 5.74 15.39
C ASN A 89 4.83 5.58 15.09
N TRP A 90 4.45 4.62 14.24
CA TRP A 90 3.07 4.36 13.81
C TRP A 90 2.41 5.51 13.04
N GLN A 91 3.23 6.39 12.47
CA GLN A 91 2.75 7.46 11.62
C GLN A 91 2.77 7.00 10.18
N ALA A 92 1.68 7.30 9.48
CA ALA A 92 1.61 7.09 8.05
C ALA A 92 2.43 8.18 7.33
N VAL A 93 3.33 7.75 6.46
CA VAL A 93 4.30 8.59 5.75
C VAL A 93 4.31 8.24 4.26
N ASP A 94 4.87 9.14 3.45
CA ASP A 94 5.22 8.83 2.06
C ASP A 94 4.03 8.32 1.21
N PHE A 95 2.85 8.93 1.39
CA PHE A 95 1.69 8.63 0.55
C PHE A 95 1.90 9.21 -0.86
N PHE A 96 2.15 8.34 -1.83
CA PHE A 96 2.31 8.71 -3.22
C PHE A 96 1.31 7.96 -4.10
N GLU A 97 0.58 8.69 -4.95
CA GLU A 97 -0.01 8.09 -6.15
C GLU A 97 1.00 8.18 -7.29
N HIS A 98 1.38 7.02 -7.80
CA HIS A 98 2.15 6.86 -9.03
C HIS A 98 1.18 6.47 -10.14
N TYR A 99 1.17 7.22 -11.24
CA TYR A 99 0.41 6.83 -12.42
C TYR A 99 1.27 6.88 -13.67
N THR A 100 1.00 5.95 -14.58
CA THR A 100 1.49 6.06 -15.95
C THR A 100 0.69 7.15 -16.66
N HIS A 101 1.24 8.35 -16.81
CA HIS A 101 0.63 9.37 -17.68
C HIS A 101 1.12 9.14 -19.12
N GLY A 102 0.18 9.15 -20.07
CA GLY A 102 0.50 9.03 -21.50
C GLY A 102 1.37 10.19 -22.02
N ALA A 103 2.07 9.90 -23.12
CA ALA A 103 3.01 10.72 -23.91
C ALA A 103 4.41 11.02 -23.32
N GLY A 104 4.67 10.81 -22.02
CA GLY A 104 5.97 11.07 -21.39
C GLY A 104 6.95 9.89 -21.33
N GLY A 105 6.70 8.81 -22.07
CA GLY A 105 7.47 7.56 -21.99
C GLY A 105 8.70 7.50 -22.92
N GLN A 106 9.69 6.68 -22.57
CA GLN A 106 10.82 6.39 -23.46
C GLN A 106 10.43 5.31 -24.46
N THR A 107 10.75 5.49 -25.74
CA THR A 107 10.57 4.44 -26.74
C THR A 107 11.92 3.80 -27.02
N LYS A 108 12.03 2.48 -26.87
CA LYS A 108 13.25 1.72 -27.16
C LYS A 108 12.96 0.72 -28.27
N GLU A 109 13.89 0.59 -29.21
CA GLU A 109 13.82 -0.42 -30.25
C GLU A 109 14.68 -1.62 -29.84
N VAL A 110 14.08 -2.82 -29.85
CA VAL A 110 14.75 -4.08 -29.51
C VAL A 110 14.40 -5.09 -30.59
N ALA A 111 15.40 -5.61 -31.31
CA ALA A 111 15.21 -6.55 -32.41
C ALA A 111 14.20 -6.08 -33.48
N GLY A 112 14.25 -4.80 -33.85
CA GLY A 112 13.35 -4.19 -34.86
C GLY A 112 11.92 -3.94 -34.40
N LYS A 113 11.59 -4.25 -33.13
CA LYS A 113 10.29 -3.95 -32.52
C LYS A 113 10.41 -2.72 -31.62
N LYS A 114 9.52 -1.74 -31.80
CA LYS A 114 9.43 -0.55 -30.95
C LYS A 114 8.59 -0.85 -29.71
N TYR A 115 9.18 -0.66 -28.54
CA TYR A 115 8.52 -0.79 -27.25
C TYR A 115 8.40 0.59 -26.61
N HIS A 116 7.20 0.96 -26.18
CA HIS A 116 6.95 2.18 -25.42
C HIS A 116 6.96 1.88 -23.93
N TYR A 117 7.86 2.53 -23.19
CA TYR A 117 7.98 2.42 -21.74
C TYR A 117 7.34 3.66 -21.10
N PRO A 118 6.21 3.55 -20.40
CA PRO A 118 5.55 4.70 -19.78
C PRO A 118 6.43 5.32 -18.70
N ARG A 119 6.33 6.64 -18.53
CA ARG A 119 6.94 7.36 -17.39
C ARG A 119 5.96 7.41 -16.23
N TYR A 120 6.45 7.06 -15.05
CA TYR A 120 5.72 7.21 -13.80
C TYR A 120 5.84 8.66 -13.31
N VAL A 121 4.70 9.25 -12.95
CA VAL A 121 4.63 10.54 -12.25
C VAL A 121 4.09 10.24 -10.85
N ALA A 122 4.72 10.82 -9.83
CA ALA A 122 4.31 10.67 -8.44
C ALA A 122 3.68 11.97 -7.93
N GLN A 123 2.55 11.87 -7.25
CA GLN A 123 1.92 12.96 -6.52
C GLN A 123 1.85 12.61 -5.04
N GLU A 124 2.38 13.47 -4.18
CA GLU A 124 2.37 13.30 -2.73
C GLU A 124 1.02 13.75 -2.14
N TYR A 125 0.45 12.91 -1.28
CA TYR A 125 -0.74 13.22 -0.50
C TYR A 125 -0.32 13.41 0.96
N ILE A 126 -0.18 14.66 1.39
CA ILE A 126 0.21 14.96 2.77
C ILE A 126 -1.05 14.87 3.66
N GLY A 127 -0.99 14.06 4.72
CA GLY A 127 -1.93 14.16 5.85
C GLY A 127 -3.05 13.13 5.96
N HIS A 128 -2.94 11.95 5.33
CA HIS A 128 -3.91 10.87 5.59
C HIS A 128 -3.66 10.24 6.96
N ALA A 129 -4.55 10.50 7.92
CA ALA A 129 -4.57 9.82 9.21
C ALA A 129 -5.30 8.48 9.07
N LEU A 130 -4.66 7.39 9.49
CA LEU A 130 -5.26 6.05 9.57
C LEU A 130 -5.65 5.78 11.03
N GLN A 131 -6.90 5.40 11.28
CA GLN A 131 -7.44 5.09 12.61
C GLN A 131 -7.19 3.63 13.00
N GLU A 132 -7.14 2.71 12.04
CA GLU A 132 -6.98 1.28 12.30
C GLU A 132 -5.68 0.94 13.05
N PRO A 133 -4.52 1.61 12.80
CA PRO A 133 -3.31 1.40 13.59
C PRO A 133 -3.52 1.63 15.10
N ASP A 134 -4.28 2.63 15.51
CA ASP A 134 -4.58 2.89 16.94
C ASP A 134 -5.54 1.84 17.50
N ALA A 135 -6.57 1.48 16.74
CA ALA A 135 -7.53 0.44 17.13
C ALA A 135 -6.85 -0.93 17.31
N ILE A 136 -5.92 -1.30 16.43
CA ILE A 136 -5.11 -2.51 16.56
C ILE A 136 -4.30 -2.49 17.85
N TYR A 137 -3.63 -1.37 18.15
CA TYR A 137 -2.83 -1.26 19.35
C TYR A 137 -3.67 -1.44 20.62
N ALA A 138 -4.81 -0.76 20.73
CA ALA A 138 -5.73 -0.90 21.86
C ALA A 138 -6.18 -2.36 22.07
N ARG A 139 -6.55 -3.06 20.98
CA ARG A 139 -6.94 -4.48 21.03
C ARG A 139 -5.80 -5.39 21.48
N ARG A 140 -4.59 -5.20 20.93
CA ARG A 140 -3.42 -6.00 21.29
C ARG A 140 -2.98 -5.75 22.74
N GLN A 141 -3.09 -4.51 23.23
CA GLN A 141 -2.81 -4.15 24.62
C GLN A 141 -3.79 -4.84 25.58
N ALA A 142 -5.09 -4.82 25.29
CA ALA A 142 -6.11 -5.49 26.09
C ALA A 142 -5.90 -7.01 26.17
N ASN A 143 -5.51 -7.64 25.06
CA ASN A 143 -5.31 -9.08 24.98
C ASN A 143 -3.92 -9.53 25.48
N GLN A 144 -3.02 -8.60 25.83
CA GLN A 144 -1.67 -8.89 26.33
C GLN A 144 -0.89 -9.89 25.47
N VAL A 145 -1.10 -9.89 24.15
CA VAL A 145 -0.38 -10.79 23.25
C VAL A 145 1.01 -10.22 22.99
N LYS A 146 2.05 -10.97 23.36
CA LYS A 146 3.43 -10.57 23.11
C LYS A 146 3.64 -10.27 21.62
N PRO A 147 4.24 -9.14 21.24
CA PRO A 147 4.58 -8.86 19.86
C PRO A 147 5.58 -9.87 19.31
N GLU A 148 5.25 -10.46 18.17
CA GLU A 148 6.13 -11.34 17.40
C GLU A 148 6.24 -10.79 15.98
N ARG A 149 7.46 -10.84 15.41
CA ARG A 149 7.70 -10.38 14.04
C ARG A 149 6.94 -11.26 13.07
N ASN A 150 6.16 -10.63 12.19
CA ASN A 150 5.43 -11.36 11.16
C ASN A 150 6.41 -12.04 10.17
N PRO A 151 6.24 -13.33 9.85
CA PRO A 151 7.08 -14.06 8.90
C PRO A 151 7.22 -13.39 7.52
N LEU A 152 6.20 -12.63 7.06
CA LEU A 152 6.29 -11.88 5.80
C LEU A 152 7.50 -10.93 5.74
N PHE A 153 7.94 -10.44 6.90
CA PHE A 153 9.04 -9.49 7.04
C PHE A 153 10.37 -10.16 7.37
N GLN A 154 10.50 -11.47 7.19
CA GLN A 154 11.79 -12.16 7.28
C GLN A 154 12.62 -12.02 6.00
N THR A 155 11.98 -11.67 4.89
CA THR A 155 12.63 -11.41 3.60
C THR A 155 12.59 -9.92 3.25
N GLU A 156 13.53 -9.47 2.43
CA GLU A 156 13.58 -8.07 1.96
C GLU A 156 12.58 -7.78 0.81
N GLY A 157 11.79 -8.77 0.41
CA GLY A 157 10.91 -8.71 -0.75
C GLY A 157 9.51 -8.17 -0.45
N TRP A 158 8.82 -7.78 -1.51
CA TRP A 158 7.38 -7.50 -1.47
C TRP A 158 6.61 -8.81 -1.37
N SER A 159 5.68 -8.87 -0.41
CA SER A 159 4.73 -9.97 -0.23
C SER A 159 3.33 -9.52 -0.61
N CYS A 160 2.61 -10.32 -1.39
CA CYS A 160 1.21 -10.03 -1.75
C CYS A 160 0.31 -10.40 -0.56
N LEU A 161 -0.51 -9.46 -0.09
CA LEU A 161 -1.47 -9.66 0.99
C LEU A 161 -2.89 -9.89 0.49
N TYR A 162 -3.22 -9.31 -0.67
CA TYR A 162 -4.56 -9.36 -1.23
C TYR A 162 -4.48 -9.19 -2.74
N GLU A 163 -5.25 -10.01 -3.44
CA GLU A 163 -5.42 -9.94 -4.88
C GLU A 163 -6.91 -10.07 -5.20
N GLN A 164 -7.41 -9.14 -6.00
CA GLN A 164 -8.77 -9.16 -6.54
C GLN A 164 -8.65 -9.10 -8.05
N ASP A 165 -9.17 -10.13 -8.72
CA ASP A 165 -9.34 -10.11 -10.16
C ASP A 165 -10.77 -9.70 -10.50
N CYS A 166 -10.91 -8.67 -11.34
CA CYS A 166 -12.20 -8.36 -11.92
C CYS A 166 -12.44 -9.28 -13.14
N HIS A 167 -13.40 -10.20 -13.01
CA HIS A 167 -13.93 -10.93 -14.16
C HIS A 167 -15.01 -10.08 -14.83
N LEU A 168 -14.71 -9.57 -16.02
CA LEU A 168 -15.63 -8.78 -16.87
C LEU A 168 -16.76 -9.64 -17.50
N GLU A 169 -17.30 -10.64 -16.80
CA GLU A 169 -18.38 -11.49 -17.35
C GLU A 169 -19.78 -10.84 -17.20
N THR A 170 -19.92 -9.65 -16.61
CA THR A 170 -21.24 -9.11 -16.24
C THR A 170 -21.65 -7.81 -16.94
N LEU A 171 -20.94 -7.34 -17.97
CA LEU A 171 -21.32 -6.11 -18.69
C LEU A 171 -21.95 -6.33 -20.09
N GLU A 172 -22.13 -7.57 -20.54
CA GLU A 172 -22.85 -7.86 -21.80
C GLU A 172 -24.36 -8.10 -21.65
N ILE A 173 -24.92 -8.07 -20.43
CA ILE A 173 -26.35 -8.37 -20.22
C ILE A 173 -27.25 -7.12 -20.18
N LEU A 174 -26.71 -5.91 -20.08
CA LEU A 174 -27.53 -4.67 -19.99
C LEU A 174 -27.47 -3.75 -21.21
N SER A 175 -26.99 -4.25 -22.36
CA SER A 175 -26.99 -3.51 -23.64
C SER A 175 -27.75 -4.20 -24.77
N ARG A 176 -28.67 -5.12 -24.46
CA ARG A 176 -29.62 -5.68 -25.43
C ARG A 176 -31.05 -5.31 -25.07
#